data_AF-A0A7K2TAW6-F1
#
_entry.id   AF-A0A7K2TAW6-F1
#
_cell.length_a   1.000
_cell.length_b   1.000
_cell.length_c   1.000
_cell.angle_alpha   90.00
_cell.angle_beta   90.00
_cell.angle_gamma   90.00
#
_symmetry.space_group_name_H-M   'P 1'
#
loop_
_entity.id
_entity.type
_entity.pdbx_description
1 polymer ?
#
loop_
_entity_poly.entity_id
_entity_poly.type
_entity_poly.pdbx_seq_one_letter_code
_entity_poly.pdbx_strand_id
1 'polypeptide(L)'
;MGSGRTGRAAVPRPLLVLLLVLLPAALVEAGGLSAGLALAVTATAAAGAALAVCAVITARCAPAVPPTRVRTAIRDRDLRTAFLPQRDPDAPGRRRPRAPGAALPATAA
;
A
#
# COMPACT_ATOMS: atom_id res chain seq x y z
N MET A 1 -6.49 16.98 -13.98
CA MET A 1 -7.06 16.92 -12.61
C MET A 1 -6.62 15.64 -11.91
N GLY A 2 -6.16 15.74 -10.66
CA GLY A 2 -5.84 14.59 -9.81
C GLY A 2 -4.62 14.76 -8.89
N SER A 3 -4.43 15.93 -8.26
CA SER A 3 -3.40 16.15 -7.24
C SER A 3 -3.89 15.70 -5.87
N GLY A 4 -3.97 14.39 -5.65
CA GLY A 4 -4.21 13.81 -4.33
C GLY A 4 -2.90 13.62 -3.56
N ARG A 5 -2.21 14.70 -3.19
CA ARG A 5 -1.15 14.63 -2.16
C ARG A 5 -1.73 15.18 -0.88
N THR A 6 -2.36 14.32 -0.09
CA THR A 6 -2.59 14.60 1.32
C THR A 6 -1.22 14.81 1.95
N GLY A 7 -0.92 16.06 2.28
CA GLY A 7 0.33 16.46 2.92
C GLY A 7 0.40 15.94 4.34
N ARG A 8 0.72 14.66 4.52
CA ARG A 8 1.36 14.22 5.75
C ARG A 8 2.70 14.94 5.78
N ALA A 9 2.91 15.82 6.75
CA ALA A 9 4.21 16.41 7.01
C ALA A 9 5.23 15.27 7.09
N ALA A 10 6.02 15.10 6.03
CA ALA A 10 6.99 14.04 5.98
C ALA A 10 8.11 14.46 6.91
N VAL A 11 8.17 13.87 8.11
CA VAL A 11 9.32 13.98 8.99
C VAL A 11 10.53 13.58 8.14
N PRO A 12 11.51 14.48 7.93
CA PRO A 12 12.64 14.15 7.10
C PRO A 12 13.33 12.92 7.71
N ARG A 13 13.61 11.91 6.89
CA ARG A 13 14.31 10.67 7.31
C ARG A 13 15.47 10.90 8.29
N PRO A 14 16.35 11.91 8.11
CA PRO A 14 17.42 12.17 9.08
C PRO A 14 16.90 12.60 10.46
N LEU A 15 15.80 13.35 10.55
CA LEU A 15 15.20 13.76 11.82
C LEU A 15 14.61 12.56 12.57
N LEU A 16 14.02 11.60 11.84
CA LEU A 16 13.52 10.36 12.44
C LEU A 16 14.66 9.53 13.01
N VAL A 17 15.75 9.33 12.25
CA VAL A 17 16.94 8.59 12.72
C VAL A 17 17.57 9.30 13.92
N LEU A 18 17.70 10.63 13.85
CA LEU A 18 18.22 11.44 14.95
C LEU A 18 17.39 11.24 16.21
N LEU A 19 16.06 11.37 16.13
CA LEU A 19 15.17 11.18 17.27
C LEU A 19 15.27 9.75 17.85
N LEU A 20 15.35 8.73 16.99
CA LEU A 20 15.41 7.33 17.40
C LEU A 20 16.74 6.98 18.10
N VAL A 21 17.83 7.70 17.81
CA VAL A 21 19.17 7.44 18.37
C VAL A 21 19.49 8.36 19.55
N LEU A 22 19.22 9.67 19.43
CA LEU A 22 19.56 10.65 20.48
C LEU A 22 18.64 10.55 21.69
N LEU A 23 17.35 10.24 21.50
CA LEU A 23 16.41 10.14 22.61
C LEU A 23 16.79 9.01 23.61
N PRO A 24 17.05 7.76 23.17
CA PRO A 24 17.50 6.73 24.10
C PRO A 24 18.90 7.03 24.67
N ALA A 25 19.82 7.62 23.89
CA ALA A 25 21.14 7.98 24.40
C ALA A 25 21.07 9.05 25.51
N ALA A 26 20.24 10.08 25.33
CA ALA A 26 20.01 11.12 26.34
C ALA A 26 19.33 10.56 27.60
N LEU A 27 18.41 9.60 27.46
CA LEU A 27 17.76 8.95 28.59
C LEU A 27 18.72 8.06 29.40
N VAL A 28 19.72 7.44 28.74
CA VAL A 28 20.77 6.66 29.40
C VAL A 28 21.75 7.58 30.14
N GLU A 29 22.21 8.67 29.50
CA GLU A 29 23.12 9.66 30.12
C GLU A 29 22.47 10.42 31.29
N ALA A 30 21.15 10.61 31.26
CA ALA A 30 20.42 11.22 32.37
C ALA A 30 20.41 10.35 33.65
N GLY A 31 20.95 9.12 33.62
CA GLY A 31 21.25 8.30 34.80
C GLY A 31 20.05 7.84 35.64
N GLY A 32 18.83 8.19 35.26
CA GLY A 32 17.61 7.95 36.05
C GLY A 32 16.96 6.58 35.88
N LEU A 33 17.54 5.68 35.09
CA LEU A 33 16.95 4.38 34.75
C LEU A 33 17.58 3.29 35.62
N SER A 34 16.75 2.56 36.37
CA SER A 34 17.17 1.33 37.03
C SER A 34 17.70 0.33 35.98
N ALA A 35 18.64 -0.54 36.37
CA ALA A 35 19.29 -1.46 35.43
C ALA A 35 18.30 -2.29 34.58
N GLY A 36 17.17 -2.69 35.17
CA GLY A 36 16.10 -3.39 34.45
C GLY A 36 15.38 -2.53 33.41
N LEU A 37 15.15 -1.25 33.72
CA LEU A 37 14.53 -0.30 32.78
C LEU A 37 15.49 0.07 31.64
N ALA A 38 16.78 0.26 31.94
CA ALA A 38 17.81 0.48 30.93
C ALA A 38 17.90 -0.70 29.95
N LEU A 39 17.86 -1.95 30.45
CA LEU A 39 17.85 -3.14 29.60
C LEU A 39 16.58 -3.23 28.73
N ALA A 40 15.40 -2.91 29.27
CA ALA A 40 14.15 -2.94 28.51
C ALA A 40 14.12 -1.88 27.39
N VAL A 41 14.65 -0.68 27.66
CA VAL A 41 14.74 0.42 26.68
C VAL A 41 15.73 0.07 25.56
N THR A 42 16.90 -0.48 25.91
CA THR A 42 17.90 -0.90 24.91
C THR A 42 17.38 -2.05 24.03
N ALA A 43 16.68 -3.02 24.60
CA ALA A 43 16.05 -4.10 23.83
C ALA A 43 15.00 -3.57 22.84
N THR A 44 14.17 -2.61 23.28
CA THR A 44 13.16 -1.99 22.42
C THR A 44 13.80 -1.14 21.33
N ALA A 45 14.86 -0.38 21.66
CA ALA A 45 15.62 0.40 20.68
C ALA A 45 16.29 -0.50 19.64
N ALA A 46 16.89 -1.63 20.06
CA ALA A 46 17.50 -2.61 19.16
C ALA A 46 16.46 -3.25 18.23
N ALA A 47 15.30 -3.65 18.76
CA ALA A 47 14.20 -4.17 17.96
C ALA A 47 13.68 -3.13 16.96
N GLY A 48 13.51 -1.87 17.41
CA GLY A 48 13.12 -0.75 16.55
C GLY A 48 14.12 -0.48 15.43
N ALA A 49 15.42 -0.52 15.73
CA ALA A 49 16.49 -0.37 14.73
C ALA A 49 16.48 -1.52 13.72
N ALA A 50 16.33 -2.77 14.18
CA ALA A 50 16.23 -3.93 13.29
C ALA A 50 15.02 -3.83 12.34
N LEU A 51 13.86 -3.45 12.87
CA LEU A 51 12.65 -3.22 12.05
C LEU A 51 12.85 -2.07 11.05
N ALA A 52 13.50 -0.98 11.46
CA ALA A 52 13.81 0.13 10.57
C ALA A 52 14.74 -0.29 9.42
N VAL A 53 15.79 -1.07 9.72
CA VAL A 53 16.70 -1.63 8.71
C VAL A 53 15.93 -2.54 7.76
N CYS A 54 15.12 -3.46 8.27
CA CYS A 54 14.26 -4.33 7.44
C CYS A 54 13.30 -3.52 6.56
N ALA A 55 12.68 -2.47 7.09
CA ALA A 55 11.79 -1.59 6.33
C ALA A 55 12.55 -0.84 5.22
N VAL A 56 13.77 -0.37 5.48
CA VAL A 56 14.61 0.29 4.48
C VAL A 56 15.01 -0.70 3.38
N ILE A 57 15.46 -1.90 3.75
CA ILE A 57 15.84 -2.94 2.78
C ILE A 57 14.63 -3.29 1.90
N THR A 58 13.48 -3.58 2.49
CA THR A 58 12.26 -3.93 1.74
C THR A 58 11.79 -2.77 0.84
N ALA A 59 11.90 -1.52 1.30
CA ALA A 59 11.59 -0.35 0.48
C ALA A 59 12.56 -0.16 -0.69
N ARG A 60 13.84 -0.54 -0.55
CA ARG A 60 14.84 -0.49 -1.63
C ARG A 60 14.68 -1.63 -2.63
N CYS A 61 14.24 -2.81 -2.16
CA CYS A 61 13.97 -3.96 -3.02
C CYS A 61 12.62 -3.86 -3.74
N ALA A 62 11.73 -2.96 -3.33
CA ALA A 62 10.44 -2.76 -3.98
C ALA A 62 10.64 -2.24 -5.42
N PRO A 63 10.11 -2.92 -6.45
CA PRO A 63 10.22 -2.47 -7.83
C PRO A 63 9.59 -1.09 -8.01
N ALA A 64 10.24 -0.20 -8.77
CA ALA A 64 9.65 1.06 -9.19
C ALA A 64 8.53 0.78 -10.22
N VAL A 65 7.27 0.84 -9.78
CA VAL A 65 6.11 0.58 -10.63
C VAL A 65 5.49 1.89 -11.10
N PRO A 66 5.25 2.08 -12.42
CA PRO A 66 4.59 3.28 -12.91
C PRO A 66 3.17 3.38 -12.33
N PRO A 67 2.68 4.59 -12.01
CA PRO A 67 1.39 4.78 -11.34
C PRO A 67 0.21 4.26 -12.17
N THR A 68 0.36 4.22 -13.49
CA THR A 68 -0.62 3.61 -14.41
C THR A 68 -0.78 2.12 -14.13
N ARG A 69 0.30 1.37 -13.90
CA ARG A 69 0.26 -0.07 -13.62
C ARG A 69 -0.44 -0.38 -12.29
N VAL A 70 -0.27 0.49 -11.28
CA VAL A 70 -1.00 0.37 -10.01
C VAL A 70 -2.49 0.59 -10.24
N ARG A 71 -2.87 1.65 -10.97
CA ARG A 71 -4.27 1.94 -11.29
C ARG A 71 -4.91 0.84 -12.12
N THR A 72 -4.20 0.30 -13.11
CA THR A 72 -4.72 -0.82 -13.91
C THR A 72 -4.80 -2.09 -13.10
N ALA A 73 -3.86 -2.38 -12.20
CA ALA A 73 -3.94 -3.55 -11.34
C ALA A 73 -5.08 -3.46 -10.32
N ILE A 74 -5.34 -2.27 -9.76
CA ILE A 74 -6.52 -2.02 -8.92
C ILE A 74 -7.78 -2.21 -9.75
N ARG A 75 -7.87 -1.59 -10.93
CA ARG A 75 -9.03 -1.71 -11.81
C ARG A 75 -9.25 -3.15 -12.29
N ASP A 76 -8.19 -3.92 -12.54
CA ASP A 76 -8.27 -5.34 -12.90
C ASP A 76 -8.77 -6.19 -11.72
N ARG A 77 -8.26 -5.94 -10.51
CA ARG A 77 -8.77 -6.59 -9.29
C ARG A 77 -10.24 -6.28 -9.07
N ASP A 78 -10.63 -5.02 -9.22
CA ASP A 78 -12.02 -4.59 -9.07
C ASP A 78 -12.90 -5.29 -10.11
N LEU A 79 -12.50 -5.34 -11.39
CA LEU A 79 -13.24 -6.04 -12.43
C LEU A 79 -13.38 -7.56 -12.16
N ARG A 80 -12.36 -8.20 -11.59
CA ARG A 80 -12.41 -9.63 -11.22
C ARG A 80 -13.43 -9.95 -10.13
N THR A 81 -13.82 -8.95 -9.33
CA THR A 81 -14.79 -9.12 -8.22
C THR A 81 -16.06 -8.29 -8.39
N ALA A 82 -16.11 -7.37 -9.36
CA ALA A 82 -17.24 -6.48 -9.62
C ALA A 82 -18.44 -7.23 -10.20
N PHE A 83 -18.17 -8.33 -10.90
CA PHE A 83 -19.21 -9.23 -11.36
C PHE A 83 -19.26 -10.42 -10.40
N LEU A 84 -20.46 -10.75 -9.88
CA LEU A 84 -20.74 -12.13 -9.54
C LEU A 84 -20.37 -12.99 -10.76
N PRO A 85 -19.90 -14.24 -10.60
CA PRO A 85 -19.74 -15.14 -11.74
C PRO A 85 -20.97 -15.02 -12.61
N GLN A 86 -20.79 -14.47 -13.81
CA GLN A 86 -21.90 -14.15 -14.68
C GLN A 86 -22.62 -15.47 -14.92
N ARG A 87 -23.87 -15.59 -14.43
CA ARG A 87 -24.66 -16.81 -14.60
C ARG A 87 -24.64 -17.11 -16.07
N ASP A 88 -24.09 -18.27 -16.41
CA ASP A 88 -23.91 -18.71 -17.78
C ASP A 88 -25.18 -18.36 -18.57
N PRO A 89 -25.10 -17.41 -19.52
CA PRO A 89 -26.27 -16.98 -20.30
C PRO A 89 -26.83 -18.13 -21.14
N ASP A 90 -26.02 -19.19 -21.33
CA ASP A 90 -26.37 -20.41 -22.03
C ASP A 90 -26.75 -21.57 -21.09
N ALA A 91 -26.86 -21.31 -19.77
CA ALA A 91 -27.29 -22.31 -18.80
C ALA A 91 -28.67 -22.90 -19.17
N PRO A 92 -28.88 -24.23 -19.02
CA PRO A 92 -30.14 -24.87 -19.32
C PRO A 92 -31.32 -24.18 -18.61
N GLY A 93 -32.36 -23.80 -19.36
CA GLY A 93 -33.57 -23.16 -18.82
C GLY A 93 -33.57 -21.63 -18.79
N ARG A 94 -32.51 -20.96 -19.26
CA ARG A 94 -32.51 -19.49 -19.48
C ARG A 94 -32.69 -19.18 -20.97
N ARG A 95 -33.54 -18.20 -21.29
CA ARG A 95 -33.61 -17.68 -22.67
C ARG A 95 -32.28 -17.00 -22.97
N ARG A 96 -31.57 -17.48 -23.99
CA ARG A 96 -30.39 -16.81 -24.53
C ARG A 96 -30.75 -15.35 -24.84
N PRO A 97 -29.94 -14.36 -24.41
CA PRO A 97 -30.08 -13.00 -24.90
C PRO A 97 -30.10 -13.05 -26.42
N ARG A 98 -31.17 -12.54 -27.05
CA ARG A 98 -31.23 -12.47 -28.51
C ARG A 98 -30.05 -11.61 -28.96
N ALA A 99 -29.25 -12.13 -29.89
CA ALA A 99 -28.18 -11.35 -30.50
C ALA A 99 -28.76 -10.01 -30.99
N PRO A 100 -28.00 -8.90 -30.93
CA PRO A 100 -28.40 -7.65 -31.56
C PRO A 100 -28.90 -7.97 -32.97
N GLY A 101 -30.15 -7.59 -33.28
CA GLY A 101 -30.70 -7.77 -34.62
C GLY A 101 -29.73 -7.17 -35.63
N ALA A 102 -29.60 -7.82 -36.80
CA ALA A 102 -28.66 -7.42 -37.85
C ALA A 102 -28.58 -5.90 -37.98
N ALA A 103 -27.36 -5.37 -38.01
CA ALA A 103 -27.11 -3.94 -38.12
C ALA A 103 -27.91 -3.37 -39.31
N LEU A 104 -28.97 -2.60 -39.00
CA LEU A 104 -29.64 -1.81 -40.00
C LEU A 104 -28.63 -0.80 -40.54
N PRO A 105 -28.62 -0.53 -41.87
CA PRO A 105 -27.72 0.44 -42.44
C PRO A 105 -27.89 1.76 -41.69
N ALA A 106 -26.81 2.24 -41.08
CA ALA A 106 -26.79 3.54 -40.45
C ALA A 106 -27.05 4.59 -41.54
N THR A 107 -28.09 5.41 -41.36
CA THR A 107 -28.29 6.61 -42.18
C THR A 107 -27.03 7.48 -42.08
N ALA A 108 -26.30 7.62 -43.18
CA ALA A 108 -25.30 8.66 -43.34
C ALA A 108 -26.03 9.99 -43.63
N ALA A 109 -25.68 11.03 -42.89
CA ALA A 109 -26.09 12.41 -43.10
C ALA A 109 -24.87 13.24 -43.50
#